data_AF-A0AAD5QW78-F1
#
_entry.id   AF-A0AAD5QW78-F1
#
_cell.length_a   1.000
_cell.length_b   1.000
_cell.length_c   1.000
_cell.angle_alpha   90.00
_cell.angle_beta   90.00
_cell.angle_gamma   90.00
#
_symmetry.space_group_name_H-M   'P 1'
#
loop_
_entity.id
_entity.type
_entity.pdbx_description
1 polymer ?
#
loop_
_entity_poly.entity_id
_entity_poly.type
_entity_poly.pdbx_seq_one_letter_code
_entity_poly.pdbx_strand_id
1 'polypeptide(L)'
;MVIATPCNNLAVMSTMDESMGLFAPLHQSIKKDPTRFEFTEEEQMYWTILRHAHSTMNNGGLRGLEELQYVDSDVQDNLEKLANEKQTDEAAAISQQRKNQKEKDDPGRGNIIVMIGNGMGMFQIVATKGGDDEGTACRVHGKFPVRKGKEEKITISIGSSTGLGLFQELAHLEGMKQTGNISHRIEKFNFGPRVRGLVTPLAGAEQISQTGQDIYRYFIKVVPTKIYYGLFGRFTLTYQYSVTFLKKKLRDGEHSHGGILFEYEFCANVIEIRETARSMVTLLLRLCAVIGGVFATSRLFNDIIQLILNLITRRKVSASSPLDSQRSALINSRVNIH
;
A
#
# COMPACT_ATOMS: atom_id res chain seq x y z
N MET A 1 8.09 12.03 -4.32
CA MET A 1 9.22 11.16 -4.78
C MET A 1 10.38 12.07 -5.13
N VAL A 2 11.62 11.55 -5.12
CA VAL A 2 12.81 12.31 -5.53
C VAL A 2 13.54 11.54 -6.62
N ILE A 3 13.96 12.24 -7.67
CA ILE A 3 14.59 11.68 -8.87
C ILE A 3 15.94 12.34 -9.05
N ALA A 4 17.00 11.58 -9.32
CA ALA A 4 18.39 12.02 -9.50
C ALA A 4 18.63 12.75 -10.83
N THR A 5 17.71 13.63 -11.23
CA THR A 5 17.78 14.46 -12.43
C THR A 5 17.28 15.86 -12.06
N PRO A 6 17.91 16.94 -12.55
CA PRO A 6 17.48 18.31 -12.26
C PRO A 6 16.07 18.59 -12.80
N CYS A 7 15.34 19.49 -12.15
CA CYS A 7 13.93 19.74 -12.46
C CYS A 7 13.67 20.28 -13.87
N ASN A 8 14.63 21.01 -14.45
CA ASN A 8 14.55 21.50 -15.83
C ASN A 8 14.59 20.39 -16.89
N ASN A 9 15.26 19.27 -16.61
CA ASN A 9 15.38 18.14 -17.55
C ASN A 9 14.38 17.00 -17.23
N LEU A 10 13.34 17.32 -16.45
CA LEU A 10 12.34 16.35 -16.01
C LEU A 10 10.95 16.73 -16.50
N ALA A 11 10.38 15.89 -17.35
CA ALA A 11 8.99 16.00 -17.79
C ALA A 11 8.11 15.04 -16.97
N VAL A 12 6.95 15.53 -16.52
CA VAL A 12 5.93 14.72 -15.84
C VAL A 12 4.63 14.92 -16.60
N MET A 13 4.04 13.83 -17.09
CA MET A 13 2.81 13.85 -17.87
C MET A 13 1.83 12.81 -17.31
N SER A 14 0.56 13.19 -17.22
CA SER A 14 -0.54 12.26 -16.93
C SER A 14 -1.45 12.13 -18.14
N THR A 15 -2.05 10.96 -18.34
CA THR A 15 -3.10 10.74 -19.35
C THR A 15 -4.30 11.68 -19.20
N MET A 16 -4.54 12.25 -18.01
CA MET A 16 -5.52 13.34 -17.82
C MET A 16 -5.21 14.56 -18.69
N ASP A 17 -3.93 14.96 -18.71
CA ASP A 17 -3.46 16.19 -19.35
C ASP A 17 -3.54 16.07 -20.88
N GLU A 18 -3.40 14.86 -21.44
CA GLU A 18 -3.57 14.61 -22.89
C GLU A 18 -5.03 14.71 -23.35
N SER A 19 -5.99 14.39 -22.47
CA SER A 19 -7.43 14.39 -22.81
C SER A 19 -8.07 15.79 -22.74
N MET A 20 -7.40 16.75 -22.10
CA MET A 20 -7.81 18.16 -22.03
C MET A 20 -7.07 18.90 -23.15
N GLY A 21 -7.74 19.13 -24.28
CA GLY A 21 -7.17 19.76 -25.47
C GLY A 21 -6.44 21.10 -25.22
N LEU A 22 -5.78 21.58 -26.27
CA LEU A 22 -4.77 22.66 -26.38
C LEU A 22 -4.99 23.99 -25.61
N PHE A 23 -6.14 24.20 -24.96
CA PHE A 23 -6.53 25.47 -24.30
C PHE A 23 -6.96 25.35 -22.84
N ALA A 24 -6.86 24.18 -22.21
CA ALA A 24 -7.08 24.11 -20.77
C ALA A 24 -5.84 24.66 -20.02
N PRO A 25 -6.00 25.53 -19.01
CA PRO A 25 -4.87 25.92 -18.18
C PRO A 25 -4.30 24.66 -17.56
N LEU A 26 -3.01 24.41 -17.79
CA LEU A 26 -2.17 23.40 -17.14
C LEU A 26 -2.27 23.58 -15.62
N HIS A 27 -3.35 23.08 -15.01
CA HIS A 27 -3.39 22.91 -13.57
C HIS A 27 -2.65 21.61 -13.25
N GLN A 28 -1.35 21.62 -13.56
CA GLN A 28 -0.43 20.57 -13.20
C GLN A 28 -0.35 20.62 -11.68
N SER A 29 -1.23 19.87 -11.01
CA SER A 29 -1.27 19.73 -9.56
C SER A 29 -0.06 18.97 -8.99
N ILE A 30 0.88 18.63 -9.87
CA ILE A 30 2.18 18.04 -9.60
C ILE A 30 3.23 19.15 -9.66
N LYS A 31 3.82 19.47 -8.51
CA LYS A 31 4.90 20.44 -8.35
C LYS A 31 6.26 19.74 -8.42
N LYS A 32 7.26 20.48 -8.91
CA LYS A 32 8.65 20.06 -9.07
C LYS A 32 9.53 21.04 -8.30
N ASP A 33 10.25 20.56 -7.30
CA ASP A 33 11.17 21.38 -6.51
C ASP A 33 12.58 20.82 -6.56
N PRO A 34 13.62 21.65 -6.76
CA PRO A 34 15.01 21.19 -6.77
C PRO A 34 15.42 20.75 -5.36
N THR A 35 16.16 19.65 -5.27
CA THR A 35 16.66 19.09 -4.01
C THR A 35 17.95 18.29 -4.23
N ARG A 36 18.64 17.88 -3.16
CA ARG A 36 19.77 16.95 -3.24
C ARG A 36 19.30 15.49 -3.19
N PHE A 37 19.93 14.64 -4.00
CA PHE A 37 19.62 13.21 -4.01
C PHE A 37 20.10 12.47 -2.74
N GLU A 38 21.18 12.92 -2.11
CA GLU A 38 21.71 12.29 -0.89
C GLU A 38 20.80 12.53 0.32
N PHE A 39 20.73 11.57 1.25
CA PHE A 39 20.02 11.72 2.52
C PHE A 39 20.87 12.46 3.55
N THR A 40 20.22 13.18 4.47
CA THR A 40 20.85 13.57 5.75
C THR A 40 20.94 12.36 6.67
N GLU A 41 21.76 12.42 7.72
CA GLU A 41 21.92 11.32 8.68
C GLU A 41 20.59 10.92 9.35
N GLU A 42 19.77 11.92 9.70
CA GLU A 42 18.44 11.69 10.31
C GLU A 42 17.45 11.07 9.32
N GLU A 43 17.40 11.57 8.08
CA GLU A 43 16.56 11.00 7.03
C GLU A 43 16.96 9.55 6.75
N GLN A 44 18.26 9.25 6.72
CA GLN A 44 18.79 7.92 6.48
C GLN A 44 18.37 6.93 7.58
N MET A 45 18.32 7.37 8.84
CA MET A 45 17.82 6.57 9.96
C MET A 45 16.34 6.19 9.75
N TYR A 46 15.46 7.18 9.54
CA TYR A 46 14.03 6.93 9.32
C TYR A 46 13.76 6.12 8.06
N TRP A 47 14.53 6.39 6.99
CA TRP A 47 14.48 5.63 5.75
C TRP A 47 14.84 4.16 5.95
N THR A 48 15.86 3.89 6.76
CA THR A 48 16.29 2.52 7.10
C THR A 48 15.20 1.78 7.87
N ILE A 49 14.56 2.44 8.82
CA ILE A 49 13.41 1.88 9.58
C ILE A 49 12.27 1.51 8.61
N LEU A 50 11.91 2.43 7.70
CA LEU A 50 10.85 2.20 6.72
C LEU A 50 11.20 1.03 5.78
N ARG A 51 12.44 0.97 5.28
CA ARG A 51 12.91 -0.10 4.39
C ARG A 51 12.93 -1.46 5.11
N HIS A 52 13.35 -1.49 6.37
CA HIS A 52 13.35 -2.70 7.19
C HIS A 52 11.92 -3.25 7.35
N ALA A 53 10.95 -2.39 7.67
CA ALA A 53 9.55 -2.78 7.77
C ALA A 53 8.99 -3.32 6.43
N HIS A 54 9.42 -2.79 5.29
CA HIS A 54 9.01 -3.30 3.98
C HIS A 54 9.68 -4.65 3.63
N SER A 55 10.96 -4.84 3.99
CA SER A 55 11.67 -6.10 3.74
C SER A 55 11.05 -7.27 4.49
N THR A 56 10.54 -7.04 5.71
CA THR A 56 9.85 -8.08 6.49
C THR A 56 8.49 -8.45 5.90
N MET A 57 7.86 -7.53 5.13
CA MET A 57 6.63 -7.82 4.38
C MET A 57 6.88 -8.70 3.16
N ASN A 58 7.96 -8.44 2.40
CA ASN A 58 8.22 -9.13 1.13
C ASN A 58 8.80 -10.55 1.31
N ASN A 59 9.44 -10.85 2.44
CA ASN A 59 10.01 -12.17 2.75
C ASN A 59 9.03 -13.14 3.43
N GLY A 60 7.84 -12.69 3.83
CA GLY A 60 6.79 -13.54 4.39
C GLY A 60 5.92 -14.13 3.28
N GLY A 61 5.62 -15.43 3.33
CA GLY A 61 4.74 -16.11 2.36
C GLY A 61 3.28 -15.64 2.37
N LEU A 62 2.33 -16.52 2.05
CA LEU A 62 0.89 -16.21 2.15
C LEU A 62 0.52 -15.84 3.59
N ARG A 63 0.32 -14.55 3.84
CA ARG A 63 -0.13 -14.01 5.13
C ARG A 63 -1.62 -13.70 5.10
N GLY A 64 -2.31 -13.97 6.20
CA GLY A 64 -3.70 -13.55 6.40
C GLY A 64 -3.80 -12.02 6.58
N LEU A 65 -5.00 -11.45 6.38
CA LEU A 65 -5.25 -10.01 6.58
C LEU A 65 -4.92 -9.54 8.01
N GLU A 66 -4.87 -10.45 8.99
CA GLU A 66 -4.52 -10.16 10.39
C GLU A 66 -3.04 -9.86 10.62
N GLU A 67 -2.17 -10.20 9.67
CA GLU A 67 -0.72 -10.02 9.77
C GLU A 67 -0.22 -8.77 9.02
N LEU A 68 -1.12 -7.86 8.64
CA LEU A 68 -0.74 -6.52 8.16
C LEU A 68 0.04 -5.82 9.29
N GLN A 69 1.35 -5.71 9.11
CA GLN A 69 2.23 -5.14 10.11
C GLN A 69 2.05 -3.63 10.14
N TYR A 70 1.52 -3.13 11.25
CA TYR A 70 1.35 -1.72 11.48
C TYR A 70 2.71 -1.10 11.83
N VAL A 71 3.24 -0.24 10.96
CA VAL A 71 4.34 0.65 11.34
C VAL A 71 3.74 1.87 12.02
N ASP A 72 4.38 2.34 13.09
CA ASP A 72 3.93 3.53 13.78
C ASP A 72 3.76 4.70 12.80
N SER A 73 2.61 5.39 12.87
CA SER A 73 2.28 6.49 11.94
C SER A 73 3.35 7.58 11.98
N ASP A 74 3.97 7.72 13.15
CA ASP A 74 4.96 8.73 13.46
C ASP A 74 6.22 8.62 12.58
N VAL A 75 6.60 7.41 12.12
CA VAL A 75 7.78 7.24 11.27
C VAL A 75 7.61 7.94 9.93
N GLN A 76 6.47 7.75 9.27
CA GLN A 76 6.20 8.34 7.96
C GLN A 76 5.98 9.85 8.07
N ASP A 77 5.34 10.31 9.15
CA ASP A 77 5.08 11.72 9.40
C ASP A 77 6.35 12.48 9.78
N ASN A 78 7.25 11.89 10.56
CA ASN A 78 8.57 12.45 10.87
C ASN A 78 9.47 12.53 9.62
N LEU A 79 9.49 11.48 8.79
CA LEU A 79 10.22 11.50 7.52
C LEU A 79 9.69 12.60 6.58
N GLU A 80 8.36 12.78 6.52
CA GLU A 80 7.73 13.83 5.72
C GLU A 80 8.10 15.22 6.24
N LYS A 81 8.13 15.41 7.56
CA LYS A 81 8.55 16.67 8.19
C LYS A 81 10.01 17.01 7.85
N LEU A 82 10.93 16.07 8.05
CA LEU A 82 12.36 16.27 7.78
C LEU A 82 12.63 16.54 6.29
N ALA A 83 11.95 15.82 5.40
CA ALA A 83 12.09 16.05 3.96
C ALA A 83 11.60 17.43 3.52
N ASN A 84 10.55 17.96 4.15
CA ASN A 84 10.05 19.31 3.87
C ASN A 84 10.96 20.39 4.44
N GLU A 85 11.51 20.19 5.64
CA GLU A 85 12.48 21.08 6.28
C GLU A 85 13.76 21.21 5.43
N LYS A 86 14.32 20.06 5.03
CA LYS A 86 15.44 20.02 4.09
C LYS A 86 15.13 20.75 2.78
N GLN A 87 13.93 20.55 2.24
CA GLN A 87 13.52 21.22 1.01
C GLN A 87 13.52 22.75 1.18
N THR A 88 13.02 23.25 2.32
CA THR A 88 13.04 24.69 2.59
C THR A 88 14.45 25.25 2.74
N ASP A 89 15.34 24.50 3.39
CA ASP A 89 16.74 24.90 3.60
C ASP A 89 17.54 24.88 2.29
N GLU A 90 17.39 23.83 1.48
CA GLU A 90 18.02 23.71 0.17
C GLU A 90 17.52 24.78 -0.80
N ALA A 91 16.21 25.07 -0.80
CA ALA A 91 15.65 26.15 -1.59
C ALA A 91 16.21 27.52 -1.17
N ALA A 92 16.39 27.76 0.14
CA ALA A 92 17.01 28.98 0.65
C ALA A 92 18.48 29.08 0.22
N ALA A 93 19.26 28.01 0.34
CA ALA A 93 20.66 27.96 -0.08
C ALA A 93 20.83 28.19 -1.59
N ILE A 94 20.02 27.55 -2.43
CA ILE A 94 20.03 27.75 -3.89
C ILE A 94 19.65 29.20 -4.22
N SER A 95 18.70 29.80 -3.50
CA SER A 95 18.32 31.20 -3.71
C SER A 95 19.45 32.18 -3.36
N GLN A 96 20.24 31.86 -2.33
CA GLN A 96 21.42 32.64 -1.95
C GLN A 96 22.55 32.46 -2.96
N GLN A 97 22.81 31.24 -3.43
CA GLN A 97 23.78 30.97 -4.50
C GLN A 97 23.44 31.76 -5.77
N ARG A 98 22.16 31.80 -6.16
CA ARG A 98 21.69 32.61 -7.29
C ARG A 98 21.94 34.11 -7.09
N LYS A 99 21.78 34.64 -5.86
CA LYS A 99 22.10 36.05 -5.56
C LYS A 99 23.60 36.32 -5.66
N ASN A 100 24.41 35.43 -5.10
CA ASN A 100 25.88 35.55 -5.11
C ASN A 100 26.47 35.37 -6.52
N GLN A 101 25.87 34.53 -7.37
CA GLN A 101 26.24 34.41 -8.80
C GLN A 101 25.84 35.66 -9.58
N LYS A 102 24.64 36.20 -9.36
CA LYS A 102 24.22 37.47 -9.97
C LYS A 102 25.10 38.67 -9.61
N GLU A 103 25.73 38.66 -8.44
CA GLU A 103 26.72 39.67 -8.05
C GLU A 103 28.11 39.45 -8.68
N LYS A 104 28.42 38.22 -9.14
CA LYS A 104 29.70 37.87 -9.77
C LYS A 104 29.66 37.85 -11.30
N ASP A 105 28.48 37.72 -11.90
CA ASP A 105 28.31 37.75 -13.35
C ASP A 105 28.32 39.20 -13.85
N ASP A 106 29.37 39.52 -14.61
CA ASP A 106 29.46 40.72 -15.45
C ASP A 106 28.23 40.79 -16.39
N PRO A 107 27.64 41.97 -16.70
CA PRO A 107 26.38 42.10 -17.45
C PRO A 107 26.38 41.55 -18.90
N GLY A 108 27.48 40.91 -19.34
CA GLY A 108 27.70 40.42 -20.69
C GLY A 108 27.15 39.03 -21.02
N ARG A 109 26.62 38.24 -20.06
CA ARG A 109 26.04 36.92 -20.34
C ARG A 109 24.51 36.98 -20.32
N GLY A 110 23.96 37.55 -21.40
CA GLY A 110 22.55 37.87 -21.54
C GLY A 110 21.60 36.66 -21.54
N ASN A 111 20.41 36.89 -20.98
CA ASN A 111 19.23 36.04 -21.20
C ASN A 111 18.96 35.95 -22.71
N ILE A 112 19.02 34.77 -23.30
CA ILE A 112 18.65 34.59 -24.70
C ILE A 112 17.13 34.50 -24.78
N ILE A 113 16.49 35.57 -25.26
CA ILE A 113 15.09 35.55 -25.65
C ILE A 113 15.02 34.94 -27.04
N VAL A 114 14.58 33.69 -27.13
CA VAL A 114 14.30 33.05 -28.42
C VAL A 114 12.86 33.36 -28.78
N MET A 115 12.66 34.17 -29.85
CA MET A 115 11.35 34.39 -30.43
C MET A 115 11.12 33.37 -31.54
N ILE A 116 10.25 32.40 -31.29
CA ILE A 116 9.82 31.44 -32.32
C ILE A 116 8.56 32.02 -32.97
N GLY A 117 8.67 32.39 -34.24
CA GLY A 117 7.55 32.88 -35.03
C GLY A 117 6.84 31.71 -35.73
N ASN A 118 5.61 31.42 -35.32
CA ASN A 118 4.69 30.69 -36.19
C ASN A 118 4.06 31.73 -37.13
N GLY A 119 4.09 31.51 -38.45
CA GLY A 119 3.75 32.49 -39.52
C GLY A 119 2.35 33.12 -39.54
N MET A 120 1.67 33.24 -38.40
CA MET A 120 0.40 33.93 -38.16
C MET A 120 0.55 35.12 -37.20
N GLY A 121 1.76 35.62 -36.94
CA GLY A 121 1.98 36.87 -36.18
C GLY A 121 1.93 36.71 -34.66
N MET A 122 2.09 35.50 -34.12
CA MET A 122 2.22 35.26 -32.68
C MET A 122 3.67 34.89 -32.33
N PHE A 123 4.31 35.70 -31.49
CA PHE A 123 5.67 35.45 -30.99
C PHE A 123 5.59 34.85 -29.58
N GLN A 124 6.16 33.67 -29.38
CA GLN A 124 6.34 33.10 -28.04
C GLN A 124 7.74 33.43 -27.54
N ILE A 125 7.82 34.12 -26.40
CA ILE A 125 9.07 34.41 -25.70
C ILE A 125 9.46 33.16 -24.92
N VAL A 126 10.48 32.44 -25.37
CA VAL A 126 11.12 31.38 -24.58
C VAL A 126 12.37 31.97 -23.94
N ALA A 127 12.33 32.17 -22.62
CA ALA A 127 13.50 32.55 -21.85
C ALA A 127 14.29 31.28 -21.52
N THR A 128 15.39 31.03 -22.25
CA THR A 128 16.30 29.92 -21.94
C THR A 128 17.20 30.37 -20.80
N LYS A 129 16.87 29.95 -19.59
CA LYS A 129 17.76 30.15 -18.44
C LYS A 129 18.95 29.20 -18.59
N GLY A 130 20.09 29.75 -18.98
CA GLY A 130 21.38 29.05 -18.96
C GLY A 130 21.62 28.46 -17.56
N GLY A 131 22.15 27.25 -17.52
CA GLY A 131 22.17 26.39 -16.35
C GLY A 131 22.89 26.99 -15.15
N ASP A 132 22.09 27.41 -14.16
CA ASP A 132 22.53 27.52 -12.76
C ASP A 132 22.09 26.24 -12.07
N ASP A 133 23.01 25.55 -11.40
CA ASP A 133 22.83 24.30 -10.64
C ASP A 133 21.51 24.28 -9.84
N GLU A 134 20.45 23.84 -10.50
CA GLU A 134 19.28 23.29 -9.82
C GLU A 134 19.76 21.99 -9.21
N GLY A 135 19.44 21.76 -7.94
CA GLY A 135 19.89 20.60 -7.19
C GLY A 135 19.96 19.33 -8.03
N THR A 136 20.95 18.48 -7.74
CA THR A 136 21.25 17.27 -8.51
C THR A 136 20.08 16.31 -8.63
N ALA A 137 19.01 16.53 -7.86
CA ALA A 137 17.74 15.86 -7.93
C ALA A 137 16.54 16.80 -7.97
N CYS A 138 15.40 16.25 -8.36
CA CYS A 138 14.10 16.93 -8.35
C CYS A 138 13.10 16.15 -7.49
N ARG A 139 12.45 16.85 -6.55
CA ARG A 139 11.34 16.36 -5.74
C ARG A 139 10.03 16.61 -6.48
N VAL A 140 9.37 15.53 -6.86
CA VAL A 140 8.05 15.56 -7.50
C VAL A 140 7.00 15.21 -6.45
N HIS A 141 6.06 16.12 -6.22
CA HIS A 141 4.99 15.93 -5.23
C HIS A 141 3.71 16.66 -5.65
N GLY A 142 2.56 16.15 -5.23
CA GLY A 142 1.27 16.72 -5.64
C GLY A 142 0.10 15.84 -5.25
N LYS A 143 -1.11 16.36 -5.42
CA LYS A 143 -2.37 15.62 -5.27
C LYS A 143 -3.24 15.94 -6.48
N PHE A 144 -3.56 14.92 -7.27
CA PHE A 144 -4.40 15.06 -8.45
C PHE A 144 -5.61 14.13 -8.33
N PRO A 145 -6.78 14.54 -8.86
CA PRO A 145 -7.91 13.64 -9.02
C PRO A 145 -7.58 12.58 -10.09
N VAL A 146 -8.02 11.35 -9.84
CA VAL A 146 -7.86 10.21 -10.77
C VAL A 146 -9.24 9.70 -11.19
N ARG A 147 -9.41 9.25 -12.44
CA ARG A 147 -10.69 8.64 -12.83
C ARG A 147 -10.69 7.16 -12.46
N LYS A 148 -11.87 6.65 -12.13
CA LYS A 148 -12.10 5.25 -11.80
C LYS A 148 -12.63 4.53 -13.03
N GLY A 149 -12.08 3.37 -13.37
CA GLY A 149 -12.63 2.47 -14.38
C GLY A 149 -11.93 2.46 -15.75
N LYS A 150 -10.90 3.28 -15.97
CA LYS A 150 -9.96 3.13 -17.08
C LYS A 150 -8.55 3.01 -16.54
N GLU A 151 -7.71 2.27 -17.26
CA GLU A 151 -6.27 2.25 -17.03
C GLU A 151 -5.71 3.64 -17.34
N GLU A 152 -5.00 4.21 -16.38
CA GLU A 152 -4.39 5.52 -16.51
C GLU A 152 -2.90 5.43 -16.22
N LYS A 153 -2.15 6.33 -16.85
CA LYS A 153 -0.69 6.28 -16.86
C LYS A 153 -0.12 7.64 -16.47
N ILE A 154 0.90 7.59 -15.63
CA ILE A 154 1.75 8.74 -15.32
C ILE A 154 3.14 8.41 -15.83
N THR A 155 3.63 9.24 -16.74
CA THR A 155 4.95 9.13 -17.34
C THR A 155 5.83 10.21 -16.77
N ILE A 156 6.99 9.80 -16.27
CA ILE A 156 8.06 10.70 -15.92
C ILE A 156 9.23 10.35 -16.83
N SER A 157 9.63 11.26 -17.69
CA SER A 157 10.70 11.04 -18.67
C SER A 157 11.82 12.07 -18.49
N ILE A 158 13.03 11.64 -18.83
CA ILE A 158 14.19 12.54 -18.93
C ILE A 158 14.09 13.25 -20.29
N GLY A 159 14.02 14.57 -20.25
CA GLY A 159 13.92 15.41 -21.43
C GLY A 159 13.27 16.75 -21.13
N SER A 160 13.61 17.76 -21.92
CA SER A 160 13.08 19.12 -21.80
C SER A 160 11.55 19.11 -21.81
N SER A 161 10.94 19.70 -20.79
CA SER A 161 9.49 19.80 -20.61
C SER A 161 8.82 20.81 -21.55
N THR A 162 9.38 21.07 -22.73
CA THR A 162 8.78 21.93 -23.75
C THR A 162 7.57 21.22 -24.38
N GLY A 163 6.48 21.18 -23.61
CA GLY A 163 5.09 21.50 -23.99
C GLY A 163 4.45 20.96 -25.26
N LEU A 164 5.08 20.10 -26.07
CA LEU A 164 4.45 19.45 -27.21
C LEU A 164 4.48 17.94 -26.99
N GLY A 165 3.32 17.37 -26.69
CA GLY A 165 3.10 15.92 -26.72
C GLY A 165 3.46 15.26 -28.06
N LEU A 166 3.65 16.06 -29.13
CA LEU A 166 4.22 15.63 -30.40
C LEU A 166 5.68 15.17 -30.30
N PHE A 167 6.48 15.65 -29.34
CA PHE A 167 7.91 15.31 -29.27
C PHE A 167 8.19 13.98 -28.58
N GLN A 168 7.24 13.33 -27.91
CA GLN A 168 7.49 12.01 -27.34
C GLN A 168 7.60 10.93 -28.44
N GLU A 169 6.84 11.08 -29.54
CA GLU A 169 6.98 10.25 -30.75
C GLU A 169 8.17 10.69 -31.62
N LEU A 170 8.49 12.00 -31.69
CA LEU A 170 9.69 12.49 -32.40
C LEU A 170 11.01 12.34 -31.62
N ALA A 171 11.00 12.09 -30.32
CA ALA A 171 12.22 11.82 -29.55
C ALA A 171 12.89 10.51 -29.96
N HIS A 172 12.16 9.59 -30.60
CA HIS A 172 12.75 8.43 -31.26
C HIS A 172 13.49 8.77 -32.56
N LEU A 173 13.17 9.90 -33.21
CA LEU A 173 13.74 10.32 -34.50
C LEU A 173 15.01 11.15 -34.34
N GLU A 174 15.13 11.95 -33.29
CA GLU A 174 16.34 12.74 -33.02
C GLU A 174 17.19 12.03 -31.98
N GLY A 175 18.33 11.47 -32.41
CA GLY A 175 19.33 10.78 -31.60
C GLY A 175 20.02 11.62 -30.51
N MET A 176 19.33 12.60 -29.92
CA MET A 176 19.76 13.33 -28.73
C MET A 176 19.68 12.39 -27.52
N LYS A 177 20.83 11.80 -27.18
CA LYS A 177 21.06 11.18 -25.87
C LYS A 177 20.88 12.25 -24.81
N GLN A 178 19.73 12.27 -24.15
CA GLN A 178 19.51 13.14 -22.99
C GLN A 178 20.39 12.62 -21.85
N THR A 179 21.25 13.49 -21.33
CA THR A 179 22.09 13.18 -20.17
C THR A 179 21.25 13.33 -18.91
N GLY A 180 20.99 12.23 -18.21
CA GLY A 180 20.23 12.25 -16.96
C GLY A 180 20.29 10.90 -16.26
N ASN A 181 20.00 10.91 -14.96
CA ASN A 181 19.96 9.71 -14.15
C ASN A 181 18.54 9.51 -13.59
N ILE A 182 17.86 8.46 -14.04
CA ILE A 182 16.49 8.12 -13.62
C ILE A 182 16.44 7.32 -12.31
N SER A 183 17.52 7.32 -11.55
CA SER A 183 17.51 6.81 -10.18
C SER A 183 16.50 7.59 -9.35
N HIS A 184 15.66 6.89 -8.60
CA HIS A 184 14.57 7.53 -7.89
C HIS A 184 14.24 6.82 -6.58
N ARG A 185 13.72 7.62 -5.64
CA ARG A 185 13.17 7.18 -4.37
C ARG A 185 11.71 7.60 -4.23
N ILE A 186 10.86 6.68 -3.83
CA ILE A 186 9.44 6.92 -3.59
C ILE A 186 9.23 6.95 -2.08
N GLU A 187 9.03 8.16 -1.56
CA GLU A 187 8.77 8.36 -0.13
C GLU A 187 7.32 8.01 0.24
N LYS A 188 6.38 8.44 -0.59
CA LYS A 188 4.94 8.33 -0.33
C LYS A 188 4.19 8.25 -1.65
N PHE A 189 3.31 7.26 -1.74
CA PHE A 189 2.41 7.08 -2.87
C PHE A 189 1.14 6.39 -2.36
N ASN A 190 0.04 7.15 -2.23
CA ASN A 190 -1.18 6.65 -1.60
C ASN A 190 -2.40 7.08 -2.41
N PHE A 191 -3.45 6.25 -2.43
CA PHE A 191 -4.74 6.60 -3.00
C PHE A 191 -5.73 6.98 -1.89
N GLY A 192 -6.35 8.16 -2.01
CA GLY A 192 -7.36 8.62 -1.05
C GLY A 192 -6.82 8.89 0.37
N PRO A 193 -7.68 8.81 1.40
CA PRO A 193 -7.28 9.11 2.77
C PRO A 193 -6.32 8.05 3.32
N ARG A 194 -5.26 8.50 4.01
CA ARG A 194 -4.28 7.63 4.66
C ARG A 194 -4.95 6.90 5.83
N VAL A 195 -4.74 5.59 5.92
CA VAL A 195 -5.10 4.77 7.08
C VAL A 195 -3.89 4.72 8.01
N ARG A 196 -4.09 5.03 9.29
CA ARG A 196 -2.99 4.99 10.28
C ARG A 196 -2.44 3.57 10.41
N GLY A 197 -1.12 3.48 10.35
CA GLY A 197 -0.35 2.24 10.42
C GLY A 197 -0.43 1.31 9.21
N LEU A 198 -1.20 1.63 8.17
CA LEU A 198 -1.09 0.92 6.90
C LEU A 198 0.12 1.46 6.11
N VAL A 199 1.17 0.66 6.00
CA VAL A 199 2.31 0.97 5.13
C VAL A 199 1.95 0.63 3.69
N THR A 200 2.15 1.59 2.78
CA THR A 200 1.86 1.38 1.37
C THR A 200 3.03 0.71 0.65
N PRO A 201 2.79 -0.19 -0.32
CA PRO A 201 3.87 -0.99 -0.93
C PRO A 201 4.95 -0.20 -1.69
N LEU A 202 4.70 1.06 -2.04
CA LEU A 202 5.72 1.92 -2.69
C LEU A 202 6.41 2.87 -1.71
N ALA A 203 5.96 2.94 -0.45
CA ALA A 203 6.62 3.76 0.55
C ALA A 203 8.01 3.16 0.85
N GLY A 204 9.06 3.96 0.70
CA GLY A 204 10.43 3.50 0.94
C GLY A 204 11.07 2.75 -0.25
N ALA A 205 10.40 2.71 -1.41
CA ALA A 205 10.95 2.07 -2.59
C ALA A 205 12.07 2.92 -3.19
N GLU A 206 13.23 2.31 -3.45
CA GLU A 206 14.39 2.96 -4.07
C GLU A 206 14.85 2.14 -5.26
N GLN A 207 15.10 2.81 -6.39
CA GLN A 207 15.66 2.20 -7.58
C GLN A 207 16.84 3.02 -8.08
N ILE A 208 18.00 2.37 -8.11
CA ILE A 208 19.24 2.95 -8.60
C ILE A 208 19.51 2.39 -9.99
N SER A 209 19.63 3.28 -10.97
CA SER A 209 20.02 2.94 -12.33
C SER A 209 21.54 3.02 -12.45
N GLN A 210 22.16 1.97 -12.99
CA GLN A 210 23.62 1.93 -13.23
C GLN A 210 23.98 2.71 -14.50
N THR A 211 23.13 2.63 -15.52
CA THR A 211 23.29 3.31 -16.81
C THR A 211 22.66 4.71 -16.81
N GLY A 212 21.81 5.03 -15.83
CA GLY A 212 21.05 6.27 -15.74
C GLY A 212 19.82 6.32 -16.65
N GLN A 213 19.71 5.41 -17.62
CA GLN A 213 18.69 5.42 -18.68
C GLN A 213 17.76 4.20 -18.64
N ASP A 214 17.68 3.51 -17.51
CA ASP A 214 16.75 2.38 -17.35
C ASP A 214 15.28 2.82 -17.43
N ILE A 215 14.39 1.91 -17.84
CA ILE A 215 12.94 2.12 -17.78
C ILE A 215 12.36 1.34 -16.62
N TYR A 216 11.66 2.05 -15.75
CA TYR A 216 10.98 1.51 -14.57
C TYR A 216 9.47 1.57 -14.79
N ARG A 217 8.81 0.41 -14.76
CA ARG A 217 7.35 0.33 -14.86
C ARG A 217 6.77 -0.24 -13.59
N TYR A 218 5.79 0.47 -13.04
CA TYR A 218 5.04 0.11 -11.84
C TYR A 218 3.58 -0.12 -12.25
N PHE A 219 3.16 -1.37 -12.25
CA PHE A 219 1.77 -1.75 -12.45
C PHE A 219 1.07 -1.76 -11.10
N ILE A 220 0.10 -0.89 -10.91
CA ILE A 220 -0.57 -0.64 -9.64
C ILE A 220 -2.04 -1.07 -9.77
N LYS A 221 -2.44 -2.06 -8.97
CA LYS A 221 -3.83 -2.51 -8.88
C LYS A 221 -4.46 -1.93 -7.62
N VAL A 222 -5.41 -1.02 -7.78
CA VAL A 222 -6.06 -0.30 -6.66
C VAL A 222 -7.37 -0.98 -6.27
N VAL A 223 -7.52 -1.35 -5.00
CA VAL A 223 -8.69 -2.02 -4.45
C VAL A 223 -9.39 -1.11 -3.43
N PRO A 224 -10.64 -0.69 -3.69
CA PRO A 224 -11.45 0.02 -2.71
C PRO A 224 -11.70 -0.85 -1.46
N THR A 225 -11.43 -0.30 -0.29
CA THR A 225 -11.63 -0.98 1.00
C THR A 225 -12.53 -0.15 1.90
N LYS A 226 -13.66 -0.70 2.32
CA LYS A 226 -14.54 -0.11 3.32
C LYS A 226 -14.18 -0.68 4.69
N ILE A 227 -13.79 0.20 5.61
CA ILE A 227 -13.53 -0.17 7.00
C ILE A 227 -14.75 0.26 7.82
N TYR A 228 -15.47 -0.71 8.38
CA TYR A 228 -16.64 -0.46 9.22
C TYR A 228 -16.22 -0.29 10.69
N TYR A 229 -16.69 0.79 11.32
CA TYR A 229 -16.45 1.07 12.73
C TYR A 229 -17.76 0.95 13.51
N GLY A 230 -17.78 0.03 14.49
CA GLY A 230 -18.92 -0.20 15.37
C GLY A 230 -20.14 -0.83 14.68
N LEU A 231 -21.21 -0.99 15.46
CA LEU A 231 -22.43 -1.68 15.03
C LEU A 231 -23.37 -0.84 14.13
N PHE A 232 -23.20 0.47 14.08
CA PHE A 232 -24.11 1.40 13.39
C PHE A 232 -23.80 1.59 11.89
N GLY A 233 -22.98 0.73 11.29
CA GLY A 233 -22.74 0.72 9.84
C GLY A 233 -21.96 1.94 9.31
N ARG A 234 -21.33 2.74 10.18
CA ARG A 234 -20.42 3.81 9.76
C ARG A 234 -19.18 3.18 9.12
N PHE A 235 -18.79 3.66 7.95
CA PHE A 235 -17.60 3.18 7.26
C PHE A 235 -16.73 4.33 6.77
N THR A 236 -15.42 4.08 6.74
CA THR A 236 -14.47 4.94 6.01
C THR A 236 -14.05 4.21 4.75
N LEU A 237 -14.19 4.89 3.61
CA LEU A 237 -13.69 4.40 2.33
C LEU A 237 -12.20 4.73 2.21
N THR A 238 -11.40 3.70 2.03
CA THR A 238 -9.95 3.74 1.91
C THR A 238 -9.53 2.97 0.66
N TYR A 239 -8.29 3.12 0.22
CA TYR A 239 -7.79 2.41 -0.95
C TYR A 239 -6.51 1.68 -0.58
N GLN A 240 -6.53 0.37 -0.79
CA GLN A 240 -5.35 -0.47 -0.75
C GLN A 240 -4.87 -0.68 -2.17
N TYR A 241 -3.60 -0.98 -2.37
CA TYR A 241 -3.11 -1.32 -3.69
C TYR A 241 -1.99 -2.34 -3.60
N SER A 242 -1.83 -3.12 -4.66
CA SER A 242 -0.66 -3.96 -4.88
C SER A 242 0.15 -3.42 -6.05
N VAL A 243 1.45 -3.75 -6.06
CA VAL A 243 2.36 -3.29 -7.10
C VAL A 243 3.14 -4.44 -7.68
N THR A 244 3.19 -4.47 -9.01
CA THR A 244 4.14 -5.29 -9.77
C THR A 244 5.17 -4.37 -10.38
N PHE A 245 6.44 -4.66 -10.11
CA PHE A 245 7.58 -3.87 -10.58
C PHE A 245 8.26 -4.56 -11.76
N LEU A 246 8.50 -3.82 -12.84
CA LEU A 246 9.27 -4.26 -13.99
C LEU A 246 10.39 -3.27 -14.30
N LYS A 247 11.63 -3.77 -14.34
CA LYS A 247 12.81 -3.02 -14.76
C LYS A 247 13.27 -3.49 -16.13
N LYS A 248 13.23 -2.61 -17.13
CA LYS A 248 13.88 -2.85 -18.44
C LYS A 248 15.22 -2.11 -18.46
N LYS A 249 16.31 -2.87 -18.57
CA LYS A 249 17.64 -2.31 -18.82
C LYS A 249 17.79 -2.03 -20.31
N LEU A 250 18.23 -0.83 -20.65
CA LEU A 250 18.60 -0.51 -22.04
C LEU A 250 19.96 -1.13 -22.36
N ARG A 251 20.09 -1.72 -23.55
CA ARG A 251 21.38 -2.17 -24.09
C ARG A 251 22.03 -1.02 -24.83
N ASP A 252 23.37 -0.97 -24.82
CA ASP A 252 24.12 -0.02 -25.61
C ASP A 252 23.76 -0.14 -27.10
N GLY A 253 23.16 0.92 -27.66
CA GLY A 253 22.71 0.99 -29.05
C GLY A 253 21.19 1.08 -29.25
N GLU A 254 20.39 0.88 -28.20
CA GLU A 254 18.93 1.13 -28.27
C GLU A 254 18.65 2.61 -27.97
N HIS A 255 18.13 3.35 -28.95
CA HIS A 255 17.71 4.76 -28.78
C HIS A 255 16.39 4.82 -28.01
N SER A 256 16.48 4.70 -26.69
CA SER A 256 15.34 4.87 -25.80
C SER A 256 15.73 5.75 -24.62
N HIS A 257 14.80 6.56 -24.15
CA HIS A 257 15.01 7.45 -23.03
C HIS A 257 14.59 6.76 -21.72
N GLY A 258 15.39 6.97 -20.68
CA GLY A 258 15.05 6.51 -19.33
C GLY A 258 13.76 7.16 -18.85
N GLY A 259 12.92 6.37 -18.19
CA GLY A 259 11.61 6.84 -17.76
C GLY A 259 11.01 5.99 -16.65
N ILE A 260 10.14 6.62 -15.87
CA ILE A 260 9.36 6.01 -14.80
C ILE A 260 7.90 6.04 -15.23
N LEU A 261 7.28 4.87 -15.25
CA LEU A 261 5.90 4.68 -15.66
C LEU A 261 5.10 4.15 -14.49
N PHE A 262 4.07 4.88 -14.08
CA PHE A 262 3.07 4.39 -13.14
C PHE A 262 1.79 4.11 -13.93
N GLU A 263 1.45 2.84 -14.08
CA GLU A 263 0.23 2.39 -14.71
C GLU A 263 -0.69 1.93 -13.59
N TYR A 264 -1.85 2.56 -13.44
CA TYR A 264 -2.78 2.24 -12.37
C TYR A 264 -4.16 1.86 -12.90
N GLU A 265 -4.73 0.82 -12.29
CA GLU A 265 -6.03 0.26 -12.64
C GLU A 265 -6.85 0.03 -11.37
N PHE A 266 -8.11 0.47 -11.36
CA PHE A 266 -9.04 0.21 -10.26
C PHE A 266 -9.69 -1.16 -10.44
N CYS A 267 -9.58 -2.02 -9.43
CA CYS A 267 -10.26 -3.30 -9.40
C CYS A 267 -11.78 -3.10 -9.19
N ALA A 268 -12.58 -3.95 -9.84
CA ALA A 268 -14.03 -3.98 -9.69
C ALA A 268 -14.48 -4.56 -8.34
N ASN A 269 -13.58 -5.22 -7.61
CA ASN A 269 -13.88 -5.84 -6.32
C ASN A 269 -13.71 -4.83 -5.18
N VAL A 270 -14.59 -4.90 -4.19
CA VAL A 270 -14.52 -4.08 -2.98
C VAL A 270 -14.27 -4.99 -1.77
N ILE A 271 -13.28 -4.63 -0.97
CA ILE A 271 -13.00 -5.32 0.31
C ILE A 271 -13.83 -4.64 1.40
N GLU A 272 -14.56 -5.42 2.18
CA GLU A 272 -15.29 -4.94 3.35
C GLU A 272 -14.68 -5.52 4.62
N ILE A 273 -14.07 -4.67 5.44
CA ILE A 273 -13.51 -5.04 6.73
C ILE A 273 -14.56 -4.73 7.79
N ARG A 274 -15.06 -5.78 8.44
CA ARG A 274 -16.01 -5.69 9.55
C ARG A 274 -15.37 -6.32 10.77
N GLU A 275 -15.39 -5.60 11.88
CA GLU A 275 -15.00 -6.16 13.16
C GLU A 275 -16.03 -7.21 13.58
N THR A 276 -15.62 -8.47 13.66
CA THR A 276 -16.49 -9.57 14.07
C THR A 276 -16.52 -9.65 15.60
N ALA A 277 -17.23 -8.72 16.23
CA ALA A 277 -17.52 -8.85 17.65
C ALA A 277 -18.50 -10.03 17.85
N ARG A 278 -18.10 -11.02 18.66
CA ARG A 278 -19.06 -12.04 19.09
C ARG A 278 -20.07 -11.38 20.01
N SER A 279 -21.34 -11.39 19.60
CA SER A 279 -22.43 -10.89 20.43
C SER A 279 -22.41 -11.57 21.80
N MET A 280 -22.71 -10.82 22.86
CA MET A 280 -22.90 -11.39 24.21
C MET A 280 -23.98 -12.47 24.22
N VAL A 281 -24.95 -12.40 23.29
CA VAL A 281 -25.95 -13.44 23.08
C VAL A 281 -25.30 -14.74 22.60
N THR A 282 -24.33 -14.68 21.66
CA THR A 282 -23.60 -15.87 21.20
C THR A 282 -22.79 -16.50 22.33
N LEU A 283 -22.24 -15.69 23.24
CA LEU A 283 -21.55 -16.19 24.43
C LEU A 283 -22.53 -16.84 25.41
N LEU A 284 -23.68 -16.22 25.68
CA LEU A 284 -24.71 -16.77 26.55
C LEU A 284 -25.27 -18.09 26.01
N LEU A 285 -25.56 -18.16 24.71
CA LEU A 285 -26.02 -19.36 24.03
C LEU A 285 -24.98 -20.50 24.14
N ARG A 286 -23.69 -20.17 24.01
CA ARG A 286 -22.60 -21.15 24.21
C ARG A 286 -22.54 -21.63 25.67
N LEU A 287 -22.71 -20.73 26.64
CA LEU A 287 -22.73 -21.09 28.06
C LEU A 287 -23.91 -22.02 28.37
N CYS A 288 -25.11 -21.67 27.92
CA CYS A 288 -26.31 -22.50 28.09
C CYS A 288 -26.14 -23.87 27.41
N ALA A 289 -25.55 -23.93 26.22
CA ALA A 289 -25.28 -25.19 25.53
C ALA A 289 -24.31 -26.09 26.32
N VAL A 290 -23.27 -25.51 26.96
CA VAL A 290 -22.35 -26.27 27.81
C VAL A 290 -23.05 -26.79 29.06
N ILE A 291 -23.83 -25.95 29.76
CA ILE A 291 -24.57 -26.35 30.96
C ILE A 291 -25.60 -27.44 30.64
N GLY A 292 -26.37 -27.26 29.56
CA GLY A 292 -27.35 -28.24 29.10
C GLY A 292 -26.69 -29.55 28.67
N GLY A 293 -25.53 -29.48 28.01
CA GLY A 293 -24.71 -30.63 27.65
C GLY A 293 -24.27 -31.43 28.87
N VAL A 294 -23.74 -30.77 29.91
CA VAL A 294 -23.30 -31.42 31.16
C VAL A 294 -24.48 -32.08 31.89
N PHE A 295 -25.65 -31.45 31.91
CA PHE A 295 -26.82 -32.01 32.57
C PHE A 295 -27.37 -33.23 31.81
N ALA A 296 -27.41 -33.17 30.48
CA ALA A 296 -27.83 -34.28 29.63
C ALA A 296 -26.87 -35.47 29.74
N THR A 297 -25.55 -35.23 29.70
CA THR A 297 -24.56 -36.31 29.84
C THR A 297 -24.60 -36.93 31.23
N SER A 298 -24.78 -36.14 32.29
CA SER A 298 -24.92 -36.66 33.66
C SER A 298 -26.14 -37.58 33.81
N ARG A 299 -27.27 -37.22 33.21
CA ARG A 299 -28.50 -38.03 33.24
C ARG A 299 -28.32 -39.34 32.48
N LEU A 300 -27.76 -39.29 31.28
CA LEU A 300 -27.45 -40.49 30.49
C LEU A 300 -26.50 -41.42 31.26
N PHE A 301 -25.47 -40.86 31.91
CA PHE A 301 -24.52 -41.65 32.68
C PHE A 301 -25.19 -42.34 33.88
N ASN A 302 -26.06 -41.62 34.60
CA ASN A 302 -26.82 -42.19 35.71
C ASN A 302 -27.78 -43.30 35.24
N ASP A 303 -28.50 -43.09 34.13
CA ASP A 303 -29.43 -44.08 33.59
C ASP A 303 -28.71 -45.35 33.12
N ILE A 304 -27.52 -45.21 32.51
CA ILE A 304 -26.65 -46.33 32.14
C ILE A 304 -26.19 -47.09 33.39
N ILE A 305 -25.73 -46.40 34.44
CA ILE A 305 -25.30 -47.04 35.69
C ILE A 305 -26.46 -47.81 36.33
N GLN A 306 -27.65 -47.21 36.40
CA GLN A 306 -28.84 -47.85 36.96
C GLN A 306 -29.26 -49.09 36.14
N LEU A 307 -29.16 -49.02 34.81
CA LEU A 307 -29.40 -50.18 33.94
C LEU A 307 -28.40 -51.32 34.25
N ILE A 308 -27.11 -50.99 34.36
CA ILE A 308 -26.06 -51.97 34.68
C ILE A 308 -26.29 -52.58 36.07
N LEU A 309 -26.57 -51.77 37.09
CA LEU A 309 -26.86 -52.24 38.44
C LEU A 309 -28.10 -53.14 38.46
N ASN A 310 -29.17 -52.78 37.75
CA ASN A 310 -30.39 -53.59 37.63
C ASN A 310 -30.15 -54.91 36.90
N LEU A 311 -29.27 -54.95 35.89
CA LEU A 311 -28.87 -56.19 35.22
C LEU A 311 -28.04 -57.08 36.15
N ILE A 312 -27.16 -56.51 36.97
CA ILE A 312 -26.35 -57.24 37.95
C ILE A 312 -27.22 -57.77 39.10
N THR A 313 -28.15 -56.99 39.64
CA THR A 313 -29.08 -57.44 40.69
C THR A 313 -30.07 -58.46 40.17
N ARG A 314 -30.60 -58.33 38.94
CA ARG A 314 -31.40 -59.39 38.31
C ARG A 314 -30.62 -60.68 38.10
N ARG A 315 -29.33 -60.61 37.74
CA ARG A 315 -28.44 -61.79 37.69
C ARG A 315 -28.22 -62.40 39.09
N LYS A 316 -28.07 -61.59 40.14
CA LYS A 316 -27.95 -62.08 41.52
C LYS A 316 -29.23 -62.72 42.06
N VAL A 317 -30.40 -62.15 41.78
CA VAL A 317 -31.71 -62.70 42.20
C VAL A 317 -32.02 -64.01 41.47
N SER A 318 -31.67 -64.11 40.17
CA SER A 318 -31.79 -65.36 39.42
C SER A 318 -30.83 -66.46 39.93
N ALA A 319 -29.68 -66.08 40.50
CA ALA A 319 -28.74 -67.01 41.13
C ALA A 319 -29.13 -67.43 42.56
N SER A 320 -30.09 -66.75 43.21
CA SER A 320 -30.49 -67.03 44.61
C SER A 320 -31.86 -67.72 44.77
N SER A 321 -32.52 -68.14 43.69
CA SER A 321 -33.71 -69.00 43.76
C SER A 321 -33.45 -70.27 42.96
N PRO A 322 -33.13 -71.39 43.63
CA PRO A 322 -34.21 -72.23 44.16
C PRO A 322 -33.82 -72.97 45.45
N LEU A 323 -34.24 -72.51 46.64
CA LEU A 323 -34.24 -73.34 47.86
C LEU A 323 -34.96 -72.66 49.04
N ASP A 324 -36.21 -72.19 48.86
CA ASP A 324 -37.05 -71.92 50.06
C ASP A 324 -38.58 -72.02 49.84
N SER A 325 -39.04 -72.60 48.73
CA SER A 325 -40.48 -72.85 48.50
C SER A 325 -40.93 -74.26 48.94
N GLN A 326 -40.07 -75.03 49.61
CA GLN A 326 -40.37 -76.43 49.97
C GLN A 326 -40.41 -76.72 51.48
N ARG A 327 -40.20 -75.71 52.35
CA ARG A 327 -40.23 -75.88 53.82
C ARG A 327 -41.58 -75.54 54.49
N SER A 328 -42.49 -74.86 53.81
CA SER A 328 -43.82 -74.51 54.34
C SER A 328 -44.91 -75.56 54.08
N ALA A 329 -44.64 -76.61 53.29
CA ALA A 329 -45.61 -77.67 52.98
C ALA A 329 -45.48 -78.94 53.84
N LEU A 330 -44.45 -79.06 54.69
CA LEU A 330 -44.21 -80.25 55.53
C LEU A 330 -44.51 -80.07 57.03
N ILE A 331 -44.94 -78.88 57.47
CA ILE A 331 -45.26 -78.61 58.88
C ILE A 331 -46.78 -78.69 59.16
N ASN A 332 -47.65 -78.55 58.13
CA ASN A 332 -49.11 -78.61 58.29
C ASN A 332 -49.75 -80.00 58.15
N SER A 333 -48.97 -81.09 58.05
CA SER A 333 -49.52 -82.47 58.02
C SER A 333 -49.18 -83.33 59.24
N ARG A 334 -48.72 -82.72 60.35
CA ARG A 334 -48.30 -83.46 61.56
C ARG A 334 -48.96 -83.01 62.88
N VAL A 335 -50.14 -82.38 62.82
CA VAL A 335 -50.96 -82.14 64.00
C VAL A 335 -52.42 -82.49 63.69
N ASN A 336 -52.68 -83.79 63.63
CA ASN A 336 -53.96 -84.42 63.94
C ASN A 336 -53.74 -85.93 63.91
N ILE A 337 -53.72 -86.57 65.08
CA ILE A 337 -54.25 -87.92 65.39
C ILE A 337 -53.88 -88.22 66.86
N HIS A 338 -54.93 -88.46 67.64
CA HIS A 338 -55.05 -88.90 69.05
C HIS A 338 -54.86 -87.90 70.18
#